data_AF-A0AAF0VCT6-F1
#
_entry.id   AF-A0AAF0VCT6-F1
#
_cell.length_a   1.000
_cell.length_b   1.000
_cell.length_c   1.000
_cell.angle_alpha   90.00
_cell.angle_beta   90.00
_cell.angle_gamma   90.00
#
_symmetry.space_group_name_H-M   'P 1'
#
loop_
_entity.id
_entity.type
_entity.pdbx_description
1 polymer ?
#
loop_
_entity_poly.entity_id
_entity_poly.type
_entity_poly.pdbx_seq_one_letter_code
_entity_poly.pdbx_strand_id
1 'polypeptide(L)'
;VSWGLEHRLASIRVIAPPISKPGATRFEVRVPGADSNPYLVLATIISLGLRGIERKLEISHPPLAKGNKTDVNSHKSVRLARSLKE
;
A
#
# COMPACT_ATOMS: atom_id res chain seq x y z
N VAL A 1 -3.65 5.99 -3.70
CA VAL A 1 -2.54 5.09 -3.41
C VAL A 1 -1.61 5.77 -2.44
N SER A 2 -1.53 5.22 -1.24
CA SER A 2 -0.71 5.71 -0.12
C SER A 2 -0.06 4.53 0.60
N TRP A 3 1.09 4.78 1.21
CA TRP A 3 1.77 3.79 2.05
C TRP A 3 2.35 4.44 3.29
N GLY A 4 2.64 3.67 4.33
CA GLY A 4 3.30 4.22 5.53
C GLY A 4 3.63 3.17 6.58
N LEU A 5 4.60 3.49 7.44
CA LEU A 5 5.05 2.63 8.53
C LEU A 5 4.02 2.64 9.66
N GLU A 6 3.39 1.49 9.92
CA GLU A 6 2.30 1.32 10.90
C GLU A 6 1.11 2.29 10.70
N HIS A 7 0.91 2.77 9.48
CA HIS A 7 -0.14 3.74 9.20
C HIS A 7 -1.46 3.03 8.86
N ARG A 8 -2.40 2.99 9.82
CA ARG A 8 -3.66 2.22 9.70
C ARG A 8 -4.63 2.74 8.63
N LEU A 9 -4.49 4.01 8.23
CA LEU A 9 -5.30 4.64 7.18
C LEU A 9 -4.64 4.58 5.78
N ALA A 10 -3.39 4.08 5.69
CA ALA A 10 -2.73 3.95 4.40
C ALA A 10 -3.30 2.77 3.62
N SER A 11 -3.35 2.86 2.28
CA SER A 11 -3.77 1.72 1.45
C SER A 11 -2.80 0.54 1.53
N ILE A 12 -1.51 0.82 1.77
CA ILE A 12 -0.48 -0.18 2.05
C ILE A 12 0.16 0.16 3.40
N ARG A 13 0.10 -0.74 4.36
CA ARG A 13 0.75 -0.57 5.66
C ARG A 13 2.03 -1.37 5.69
N VAL A 14 3.14 -0.72 6.01
CA VAL A 14 4.44 -1.39 6.21
C VAL A 14 4.63 -1.65 7.70
N ILE A 15 5.04 -2.86 8.04
CA ILE A 15 5.33 -3.30 9.40
C ILE A 15 6.77 -3.77 9.40
N ALA A 16 7.62 -3.03 10.09
CA ALA A 16 9.05 -3.26 10.14
C ALA A 16 9.60 -2.82 11.51
N PRO A 17 10.84 -3.17 11.85
CA PRO A 17 11.52 -2.60 13.01
C PRO A 17 11.43 -1.06 13.04
N PRO A 18 11.28 -0.45 14.23
CA PRO A 18 11.32 -1.06 15.56
C PRO A 18 9.98 -1.66 16.03
N ILE A 19 8.92 -1.60 15.23
CA ILE A 19 7.59 -2.04 15.66
C ILE A 19 7.48 -3.57 15.72
N SER A 20 8.12 -4.25 14.76
CA SER A 20 8.17 -5.71 14.72
C SER A 20 9.61 -6.20 14.77
N LYS A 21 9.79 -7.48 15.12
CA LYS A 21 11.08 -8.16 14.94
C LYS A 21 11.49 -8.12 13.45
N PRO A 22 12.79 -8.07 13.12
CA PRO A 22 13.27 -8.03 11.72
C PRO A 22 12.69 -9.16 10.84
N GLY A 23 12.61 -10.39 11.35
CA GLY A 23 12.04 -11.53 10.62
C GLY A 23 10.52 -11.49 10.42
N ALA A 24 9.81 -10.55 11.05
CA ALA A 24 8.37 -10.34 10.88
C ALA A 24 8.03 -9.15 9.97
N THR A 25 9.05 -8.61 9.28
CA THR A 25 8.89 -7.48 8.35
C THR A 25 8.00 -7.87 7.19
N ARG A 26 6.96 -7.06 6.95
CA ARG A 26 5.99 -7.29 5.87
C ARG A 26 5.30 -5.99 5.49
N PHE A 27 4.54 -6.06 4.40
CA PHE A 27 3.53 -5.06 4.09
C PHE A 27 2.15 -5.70 4.01
N GLU A 28 1.12 -4.91 4.30
CA GLU A 28 -0.28 -5.29 4.27
C GLU A 28 -0.98 -4.45 3.21
N VAL A 29 -1.52 -5.08 2.17
CA VAL A 29 -2.37 -4.41 1.16
C VAL A 29 -3.81 -4.39 1.68
N ARG A 30 -4.34 -3.20 1.95
CA ARG A 30 -5.60 -3.01 2.70
C ARG A 30 -6.79 -2.57 1.83
N VAL A 31 -6.59 -2.55 0.51
CA VAL A 31 -7.61 -2.11 -0.47
C VAL A 31 -8.63 -3.20 -0.79
N PRO A 32 -8.25 -4.47 -1.03
CA PRO A 32 -9.22 -5.51 -1.36
C PRO A 32 -10.20 -5.76 -0.21
N GLY A 33 -11.49 -5.87 -0.56
CA GLY A 33 -12.57 -6.26 0.35
C GLY A 33 -12.77 -7.78 0.41
N ALA A 34 -13.60 -8.23 1.35
CA ALA A 34 -13.96 -9.65 1.49
C ALA A 34 -14.82 -10.19 0.32
N ASP A 35 -15.36 -9.29 -0.48
CA ASP A 35 -16.12 -9.55 -1.72
C ASP A 35 -15.22 -9.84 -2.94
N SER A 36 -13.90 -9.71 -2.81
CA SER A 36 -12.94 -9.96 -3.88
C SER A 36 -12.60 -11.44 -4.03
N ASN A 37 -12.24 -11.88 -5.24
CA ASN A 37 -11.68 -13.22 -5.46
C ASN A 37 -10.25 -13.29 -4.90
N PRO A 38 -9.97 -14.11 -3.86
CA PRO A 38 -8.69 -14.11 -3.17
C PRO A 38 -7.53 -14.58 -4.05
N TYR A 39 -7.80 -15.49 -4.99
CA TYR A 39 -6.79 -15.99 -5.92
C TYR A 39 -6.30 -14.87 -6.86
N LEU A 40 -7.23 -14.09 -7.42
CA LEU A 40 -6.91 -12.97 -8.30
C LEU A 40 -6.20 -11.84 -7.56
N VAL A 41 -6.64 -11.53 -6.33
CA VAL A 41 -5.99 -10.53 -5.49
C VAL A 41 -4.53 -10.91 -5.22
N LEU A 42 -4.28 -12.13 -4.75
CA LEU A 42 -2.93 -12.57 -4.42
C LEU A 42 -2.03 -12.64 -5.66
N ALA A 43 -2.52 -13.20 -6.77
CA ALA A 43 -1.78 -13.27 -8.03
C ALA A 43 -1.40 -11.86 -8.53
N THR A 44 -2.33 -10.90 -8.45
CA THR A 44 -2.09 -9.51 -8.87
C THR A 44 -1.05 -8.83 -7.98
N ILE A 45 -1.14 -8.98 -6.66
CA ILE A 45 -0.18 -8.38 -5.72
C ILE A 45 1.24 -8.91 -6.00
N ILE A 46 1.40 -10.22 -6.17
CA ILE A 46 2.70 -10.84 -6.44
C ILE A 46 3.24 -10.37 -7.79
N SER A 47 2.42 -10.41 -8.85
CA SER A 47 2.84 -10.03 -10.20
C SER A 47 3.25 -8.55 -10.28
N LEU A 48 2.48 -7.64 -9.68
CA LEU A 48 2.82 -6.21 -9.65
C LEU A 48 4.06 -5.92 -8.78
N GLY A 49 4.21 -6.62 -7.67
CA GLY A 49 5.40 -6.54 -6.82
C GLY A 49 6.66 -6.97 -7.57
N LEU A 50 6.61 -8.12 -8.24
CA LEU A 50 7.70 -8.64 -9.05
C LEU A 50 8.06 -7.67 -10.19
N ARG A 51 7.06 -7.17 -10.93
CA ARG A 51 7.26 -6.15 -11.97
C ARG A 51 7.97 -4.91 -11.44
N GLY A 52 7.62 -4.45 -10.24
CA GLY A 52 8.26 -3.31 -9.58
C GLY A 52 9.75 -3.54 -9.32
N ILE A 53 10.10 -4.75 -8.85
CA ILE A 53 11.48 -5.18 -8.59
C ILE A 53 12.26 -5.28 -9.91
N GLU A 54 11.74 -6.03 -10.88
CA GLU A 54 12.41 -6.28 -12.16
C GLU A 54 12.71 -4.99 -12.93
N ARG A 55 11.75 -4.06 -12.92
CA ARG A 55 11.87 -2.77 -13.62
C ARG A 55 12.46 -1.66 -12.75
N LYS A 56 12.85 -1.97 -11.50
CA LYS A 56 13.39 -1.01 -10.52
C LYS A 56 12.54 0.27 -10.42
N LEU A 57 11.21 0.10 -10.33
CA LEU A 57 10.29 1.23 -10.31
C LEU A 57 10.45 2.01 -9.00
N GLU A 58 10.58 3.33 -9.10
CA GLU A 58 10.60 4.20 -7.93
C GLU A 58 9.19 4.39 -7.36
N ILE A 59 9.12 4.52 -6.04
CA ILE A 59 7.88 4.88 -5.35
C ILE A 59 7.72 6.39 -5.46
N SER A 60 6.76 6.82 -6.29
CA SER A 60 6.57 8.23 -6.68
C SER A 60 6.13 9.18 -5.56
N HIS A 61 5.72 8.66 -4.40
CA HIS A 61 5.19 9.45 -3.29
C HIS A 61 5.81 9.03 -1.95
N PRO A 62 6.10 9.99 -1.05
CA PRO A 62 6.67 9.68 0.25
C PRO A 62 5.70 8.89 1.13
N PRO A 63 6.19 8.20 2.18
CA PRO A 63 5.32 7.53 3.14
C PRO A 63 4.49 8.56 3.92
N LEU A 64 3.27 8.17 4.29
CA LEU A 64 2.44 8.94 5.21
C LEU A 64 3.08 9.00 6.60
N ALA A 65 3.12 10.20 7.19
CA ALA A 65 3.63 10.42 8.53
C ALA A 65 2.75 9.77 9.60
N LYS A 66 3.36 9.30 10.69
CA LYS A 66 2.66 8.69 11.82
C LYS A 66 1.84 9.75 12.57
N GLY A 67 0.51 9.66 12.53
CA GLY A 67 -0.39 10.53 13.31
C GLY A 67 -1.06 11.68 12.54
N ASN A 68 -0.70 11.92 11.28
CA ASN A 68 -1.42 12.90 10.46
C ASN A 68 -2.73 12.28 9.94
N LYS A 69 -3.86 12.86 10.35
CA LYS A 69 -5.11 12.74 9.60
C LYS A 69 -4.79 13.16 8.18
N THR A 70 -5.10 12.30 7.21
CA THR A 70 -4.88 12.49 5.77
C THR A 70 -4.91 13.97 5.41
N ASP A 71 -3.74 14.53 5.12
CA ASP A 71 -3.66 15.89 4.61
C ASP A 71 -4.14 15.84 3.16
N VAL A 72 -5.46 15.94 2.99
CA VAL A 72 -6.17 15.72 1.71
C VAL A 72 -5.71 16.74 0.64
N ASN A 73 -4.99 17.78 1.06
CA ASN A 73 -4.51 18.89 0.24
C ASN A 73 -3.01 18.82 -0.12
N SER A 74 -2.26 17.76 0.22
CA SER A 74 -0.92 17.59 -0.34
C SER A 74 -1.06 17.19 -1.82
N HIS A 75 -0.72 18.14 -2.70
CA HIS A 75 -1.04 18.20 -4.14
C HIS A 75 -0.50 17.06 -5.05
N LYS A 76 -0.06 15.93 -4.50
CA LYS A 76 0.40 14.76 -5.26
C LYS A 76 -0.05 13.47 -4.56
N SER A 77 -1.35 13.19 -4.52
CA SER A 77 -1.82 11.85 -4.13
C SER A 77 -2.68 11.26 -5.24
N VAL A 78 -2.21 10.18 -5.85
CA VAL A 78 -3.00 9.40 -6.82
C VAL A 78 -4.18 8.82 -6.06
N ARG A 79 -5.42 9.01 -6.51
CA ARG A 79 -6.60 8.38 -5.87
C ARG A 79 -6.77 6.93 -6.35
N LEU A 80 -7.39 6.11 -5.51
CA LEU A 80 -7.88 4.79 -5.93
C LEU A 80 -9.14 4.96 -6.79
N ALA A 81 -9.48 3.92 -7.55
CA ALA A 81 -10.74 3.85 -8.29
C ALA A 81 -11.93 4.07 -7.34
N ARG A 82 -12.93 4.84 -7.79
CA ARG A 82 -14.11 5.22 -6.99
C ARG A 82 -15.35 4.40 -7.30
N SER A 83 -15.33 3.69 -8.42
CA SER A 83 -16.41 2.81 -8.85
C SER A 83 -15.82 1.55 -9.46
N LEU A 84 -16.64 0.50 -9.57
CA LEU A 84 -16.25 -0.75 -10.24
C LEU A 84 -16.00 -0.56 -11.75
N LYS A 85 -16.55 0.51 -12.33
CA LYS A 85 -16.42 0.82 -13.76
C LYS A 85 -15.08 1.47 -14.12
N GLU A 86 -14.49 2.21 -13.18
CA GLU A 86 -13.17 2.87 -13.33
C GLU A 86 -12.03 1.86 -13.29
#